data_AF-A0A2D6BTH7-F1
#
_entry.id   AF-A0A2D6BTH7-F1
#
_cell.length_a   1.000
_cell.length_b   1.000
_cell.length_c   1.000
_cell.angle_alpha   90.00
_cell.angle_beta   90.00
_cell.angle_gamma   90.00
#
_symmetry.space_group_name_H-M   'P 1'
#
loop_
_entity.id
_entity.type
_entity.pdbx_description
1 polymer ?
#
loop_
_entity_poly.entity_id
_entity_poly.type
_entity_poly.pdbx_seq_one_letter_code
_entity_poly.pdbx_strand_id
1 'polypeptide(L)'
;MGEADAFRRLTALPGLGPWTAASVMGRGLGFADAVPVGDWNLPSMVAFHLAGEERADDARMLELLEPFRGHRGRVLRLLHHGGRHPPRRGPRMPLRPLPGPSWRAGKGSLR
;
A
#
# COMPACT_ATOMS: atom_id res chain seq x y z
N MET A 1 -7.68 0.84 -23.45
CA MET A 1 -6.25 0.59 -23.16
C MET A 1 -6.17 -0.72 -22.39
N GLY A 2 -5.47 -1.72 -22.93
CA GLY A 2 -5.29 -3.01 -22.24
C GLY A 2 -4.25 -2.92 -21.12
N GLU A 3 -4.19 -3.93 -20.26
CA GLU A 3 -3.28 -3.99 -19.11
C GLU A 3 -1.81 -3.87 -19.51
N ALA A 4 -1.38 -4.62 -20.52
CA ALA A 4 -0.02 -4.57 -21.05
C ALA A 4 0.33 -3.19 -21.66
N ASP A 5 -0.62 -2.53 -22.33
CA ASP A 5 -0.40 -1.19 -22.89
C ASP A 5 -0.26 -0.14 -21.79
N ALA A 6 -1.10 -0.22 -20.74
CA ALA A 6 -1.00 0.66 -19.58
C ALA A 6 0.34 0.50 -18.85
N PHE A 7 0.76 -0.75 -18.61
CA PHE A 7 2.04 -1.04 -17.98
C PHE A 7 3.19 -0.45 -18.78
N ARG A 8 3.26 -0.73 -20.08
CA ARG A 8 4.30 -0.24 -20.99
C ARG A 8 4.38 1.30 -21.00
N ARG A 9 3.24 1.99 -21.01
CA ARG A 9 3.19 3.46 -20.98
C ARG A 9 3.69 4.01 -19.65
N LEU A 10 3.30 3.39 -18.53
CA LEU A 10 3.74 3.83 -17.20
C LEU A 10 5.25 3.62 -17.03
N THR A 11 5.77 2.46 -17.41
CA THR A 11 7.21 2.16 -17.27
C THR A 11 8.10 2.88 -18.30
N ALA A 12 7.52 3.54 -19.30
CA ALA A 12 8.26 4.40 -20.22
C ALA A 12 8.65 5.75 -19.58
N LEU A 13 8.02 6.13 -18.46
CA LEU A 13 8.35 7.35 -17.72
C LEU A 13 9.57 7.11 -16.82
N PRO A 14 10.64 7.93 -16.94
CA PRO A 14 11.81 7.81 -16.07
C PRO A 14 11.43 7.86 -14.59
N GLY A 15 11.90 6.89 -13.82
CA GLY A 15 11.62 6.77 -12.38
C GLY A 15 10.38 5.93 -12.02
N LEU A 16 9.55 5.51 -12.99
CA LEU A 16 8.42 4.61 -12.73
C LEU A 16 8.81 3.15 -13.02
N GLY A 17 9.17 2.43 -11.95
CA GLY A 17 9.47 1.00 -12.03
C GLY A 17 8.22 0.10 -12.07
N PRO A 18 8.41 -1.22 -12.24
CA PRO A 18 7.32 -2.21 -12.29
C PRO A 18 6.37 -2.15 -11.09
N TRP A 19 6.91 -2.00 -9.87
CA TRP A 19 6.10 -1.88 -8.65
C TRP A 19 5.19 -0.65 -8.68
N THR A 20 5.70 0.50 -9.13
CA THR A 20 4.92 1.73 -9.23
C THR A 20 3.86 1.62 -10.31
N ALA A 21 4.21 1.07 -11.48
CA ALA A 21 3.27 0.85 -12.58
C ALA A 21 2.09 -0.05 -12.14
N ALA A 22 2.37 -1.20 -11.52
CA ALA A 22 1.35 -2.11 -11.01
C ALA A 22 0.51 -1.48 -9.89
N SER A 23 1.12 -0.66 -9.03
CA SER A 23 0.40 0.08 -7.98
C SER A 23 -0.59 1.09 -8.56
N VAL A 24 -0.16 1.86 -9.58
CA VAL A 24 -1.03 2.81 -10.29
C VAL A 24 -2.14 2.07 -11.03
N MET A 25 -1.82 0.97 -11.72
CA MET A 25 -2.80 0.17 -12.44
C MET A 25 -3.86 -0.42 -11.50
N GLY A 26 -3.46 -1.00 -10.38
CA GLY A 26 -4.39 -1.59 -9.42
C GLY A 26 -5.17 -0.54 -8.63
N ARG A 27 -4.47 0.35 -7.90
CA ARG A 27 -5.09 1.29 -6.95
C ARG A 27 -5.66 2.53 -7.63
N GLY A 28 -5.01 3.02 -8.69
CA GLY A 28 -5.40 4.25 -9.39
C GLY A 28 -6.37 4.02 -10.55
N LEU A 29 -6.11 2.99 -11.38
CA LEU A 29 -6.88 2.73 -12.60
C LEU A 29 -7.87 1.56 -12.48
N GLY A 30 -7.80 0.77 -11.40
CA GLY A 30 -8.77 -0.30 -11.12
C GLY A 30 -8.59 -1.57 -11.96
N PHE A 31 -7.39 -1.83 -12.50
CA PHE A 31 -7.10 -3.10 -13.19
C PHE A 31 -7.31 -4.29 -12.25
N ALA A 32 -8.11 -5.26 -12.71
CA ALA A 32 -8.62 -6.32 -11.85
C ALA A 32 -7.54 -7.31 -11.39
N ASP A 33 -6.46 -7.47 -12.16
CA ASP A 33 -5.41 -8.48 -11.91
C ASP A 33 -4.03 -7.89 -11.62
N ALA A 34 -3.93 -6.56 -11.48
CA ALA A 34 -2.65 -5.90 -11.21
C ALA A 34 -2.16 -6.16 -9.77
N VAL A 35 -0.96 -6.76 -9.66
CA VAL A 35 -0.29 -7.08 -8.38
C VAL A 35 1.08 -6.40 -8.34
N PRO A 36 1.33 -5.45 -7.41
CA PRO A 36 2.63 -4.79 -7.28
C PRO A 36 3.62 -5.66 -6.50
N VAL A 37 4.26 -6.59 -7.21
CA VAL A 37 5.40 -7.39 -6.73
C VAL A 37 6.54 -6.45 -6.29
N GLY A 38 7.27 -6.84 -5.24
CA GLY A 38 8.34 -6.04 -4.62
C GLY A 38 7.84 -5.04 -3.57
N ASP A 39 6.56 -5.09 -3.19
CA ASP A 39 6.04 -4.32 -2.06
C ASP A 39 6.48 -4.97 -0.75
N TRP A 40 7.07 -4.18 0.14
CA TRP A 40 7.61 -4.70 1.40
C TRP A 40 6.55 -5.29 2.34
N ASN A 41 5.32 -4.77 2.33
CA ASN A 41 4.29 -5.14 3.29
C ASN A 41 3.19 -6.02 2.68
N LEU A 42 2.97 -5.90 1.37
CA LEU A 42 1.88 -6.58 0.68
C LEU A 42 1.92 -8.10 0.87
N PRO A 43 3.06 -8.80 0.70
CA PRO A 43 3.07 -10.26 0.83
C PRO A 43 2.65 -10.75 2.21
N SER A 44 3.20 -10.15 3.26
CA SER A 44 2.88 -10.52 4.64
C SER A 44 1.44 -10.14 5.00
N MET A 45 0.89 -9.06 4.43
CA MET A 45 -0.52 -8.70 4.61
C MET A 45 -1.46 -9.72 3.95
N VAL A 46 -1.14 -10.16 2.73
CA VAL A 46 -1.91 -11.19 2.00
C VAL A 46 -1.85 -12.52 2.74
N ALA A 47 -0.65 -12.96 3.12
CA ALA A 47 -0.45 -14.23 3.81
C ALA A 47 -1.16 -14.26 5.18
N PHE A 48 -1.15 -13.15 5.91
CA PHE A 48 -1.88 -13.06 7.17
C PHE A 48 -3.40 -13.18 6.98
N HIS A 49 -3.95 -12.53 5.96
CA HIS A 49 -5.39 -12.60 5.70
C HIS A 49 -5.84 -13.98 5.22
N LEU A 50 -5.09 -14.58 4.29
CA LEU A 50 -5.53 -15.79 3.59
C LEU A 50 -5.07 -17.08 4.26
N ALA A 51 -3.95 -17.06 4.98
CA ALA A 51 -3.33 -18.24 5.58
C ALA A 51 -3.01 -18.08 7.09
N GLY A 52 -3.19 -16.89 7.66
CA GLY A 52 -2.79 -16.62 9.06
C GLY A 52 -1.27 -16.54 9.27
N GLU A 53 -0.50 -16.52 8.18
CA GLU A 53 0.97 -16.46 8.21
C GLU A 53 1.43 -15.02 8.45
N GLU A 54 2.34 -14.81 9.39
CA GLU A 54 2.76 -13.44 9.76
C GLU A 54 3.75 -12.81 8.77
N ARG A 55 4.51 -13.64 8.05
CA ARG A 55 5.56 -13.23 7.13
C ARG A 55 5.49 -14.07 5.87
N ALA A 56 5.64 -13.41 4.74
CA ALA A 56 5.69 -14.03 3.43
C ALA A 56 6.50 -13.14 2.48
N ASP A 57 6.95 -13.74 1.38
CA ASP A 57 7.60 -13.08 0.25
C ASP A 57 6.65 -13.04 -0.96
N ASP A 58 7.11 -12.42 -2.05
CA ASP A 58 6.33 -12.29 -3.27
C ASP A 58 5.91 -13.65 -3.85
N ALA A 59 6.75 -14.68 -3.72
CA ALA A 59 6.43 -16.01 -4.24
C ALA A 59 5.23 -16.61 -3.50
N ARG A 60 5.26 -16.57 -2.17
CA ARG A 60 4.14 -17.04 -1.33
C ARG A 60 2.88 -16.20 -1.55
N MET A 61 3.02 -14.89 -1.71
CA MET A 61 1.89 -14.01 -2.06
C MET A 61 1.24 -14.45 -3.38
N LEU A 62 2.03 -14.70 -4.41
CA LEU A 62 1.52 -15.09 -5.73
C LEU A 62 0.86 -16.48 -5.69
N GLU A 63 1.41 -17.43 -4.94
CA GLU A 63 0.79 -18.74 -4.72
C GLU A 63 -0.60 -18.61 -4.08
N LEU A 64 -0.71 -17.83 -2.99
CA LEU A 64 -1.98 -17.60 -2.29
C LEU A 64 -3.01 -16.84 -3.14
N LEU A 65 -2.54 -16.02 -4.09
CA LEU A 65 -3.39 -15.27 -5.00
C LEU A 65 -3.77 -16.04 -6.27
N GLU A 66 -3.10 -17.15 -6.60
CA GLU A 66 -3.34 -17.90 -7.84
C GLU A 66 -4.80 -18.35 -8.03
N PRO A 67 -5.54 -18.80 -6.99
CA PRO A 67 -6.97 -19.12 -7.12
C PRO A 67 -7.84 -17.96 -7.61
N PHE A 68 -7.35 -16.72 -7.52
CA PHE A 68 -8.05 -15.50 -7.90
C PHE A 68 -7.51 -14.87 -9.19
N ARG A 69 -6.76 -15.61 -10.01
CA ARG A 69 -6.24 -15.12 -11.30
C ARG A 69 -7.34 -14.42 -12.12
N GLY A 70 -7.01 -13.24 -12.66
CA GLY A 70 -7.94 -12.33 -13.33
C GLY A 70 -8.61 -11.32 -12.39
N HIS A 71 -8.55 -11.56 -11.07
CA HIS A 71 -9.14 -10.73 -10.02
C HIS A 71 -8.19 -10.45 -8.84
N ARG A 72 -6.89 -10.76 -8.96
CA ARG A 72 -5.93 -10.63 -7.85
C ARG A 72 -5.87 -9.20 -7.30
N GLY A 73 -5.86 -8.19 -8.17
CA GLY A 73 -5.91 -6.77 -7.76
C GLY A 73 -7.17 -6.39 -6.98
N ARG A 74 -8.33 -6.99 -7.32
CA ARG A 74 -9.58 -6.80 -6.56
C ARG A 74 -9.49 -7.42 -5.17
N VAL A 75 -8.93 -8.64 -5.09
CA VAL A 75 -8.69 -9.31 -3.81
C VAL A 75 -7.77 -8.47 -2.94
N LEU A 76 -6.64 -7.98 -3.47
CA LEU A 76 -5.75 -7.10 -2.73
C LEU A 76 -6.46 -5.86 -2.18
N ARG A 77 -7.35 -5.24 -2.96
CA ARG A 77 -8.14 -4.09 -2.53
C ARG A 77 -9.10 -4.45 -1.41
N LEU A 78 -9.76 -5.60 -1.49
CA LEU A 78 -10.66 -6.09 -0.43
C LEU A 78 -9.87 -6.41 0.84
N LEU A 79 -8.73 -7.09 0.74
CA LEU A 79 -7.87 -7.40 1.88
C LEU A 79 -7.35 -6.13 2.56
N HIS A 80 -7.00 -5.09 1.78
CA HIS A 80 -6.59 -3.81 2.34
C HIS A 80 -7.68 -3.15 3.21
N HIS A 81 -8.96 -3.44 2.94
CA HIS A 81 -10.10 -2.91 3.69
C HIS A 81 -10.74 -3.94 4.67
N GLY A 82 -10.27 -5.19 4.67
CA GLY A 82 -10.87 -6.31 5.42
C GLY A 82 -10.56 -6.33 6.92
N GLY A 83 -9.71 -5.42 7.41
CA GLY A 83 -9.53 -5.14 8.84
C GLY A 83 -8.70 -6.15 9.65
N ARG A 84 -8.31 -7.30 9.10
CA ARG A 84 -7.40 -8.25 9.76
C ARG A 84 -5.94 -7.92 9.45
N HIS A 85 -5.23 -7.34 10.41
CA HIS A 85 -3.81 -7.04 10.22
C HIS A 85 -2.93 -7.89 11.14
N PRO A 86 -1.69 -8.21 10.72
CA PRO A 86 -0.70 -8.79 11.62
C PRO A 86 -0.61 -7.97 12.92
N PRO A 87 -0.42 -8.62 14.08
CA PRO A 87 -0.29 -7.91 15.35
C PRO A 87 0.83 -6.87 15.30
N ARG A 88 0.55 -5.66 15.79
CA ARG A 88 1.51 -4.55 15.77
C ARG A 88 2.61 -4.82 16.80
N ARG A 89 3.86 -4.93 16.35
CA ARG A 89 5.04 -5.19 17.20
C ARG A 89 5.88 -3.96 17.54
N GLY A 90 5.70 -2.87 16.80
CA GLY A 90 6.46 -1.64 17.03
C GLY A 90 5.90 -0.85 18.22
N PRO A 91 6.76 -0.18 19.01
CA PRO A 91 6.31 0.77 20.02
C PRO A 91 5.44 1.85 19.36
N ARG A 92 4.39 2.30 20.05
CA ARG A 92 3.59 3.42 19.58
C ARG A 92 4.47 4.66 19.55
N MET A 93 4.54 5.32 18.39
CA MET A 93 5.24 6.59 18.26
C MET A 93 4.61 7.60 19.24
N PRO A 94 5.38 8.22 20.15
CA PRO A 94 4.81 9.15 21.11
C PRO A 94 4.20 10.34 20.37
N LEU A 95 3.07 10.83 20.86
CA LEU A 95 2.45 12.05 20.35
C LEU A 95 3.46 13.20 20.52
N ARG A 96 3.95 13.75 19.41
CA ARG A 96 4.78 14.94 19.44
C ARG A 96 3.86 16.15 19.55
N PRO A 97 3.93 16.96 20.62
CA PRO A 97 3.13 18.16 20.70
C PRO A 97 3.52 19.08 19.55
N LEU A 98 2.51 19.55 18.81
CA LEU A 98 2.72 20.62 17.85
C LEU A 98 3.16 21.87 18.63
N PRO A 99 4.17 22.62 18.15
CA PRO A 99 4.50 23.89 18.77
C PRO A 99 3.25 24.76 18.83
N GLY A 100 3.01 25.38 19.98
CA GLY A 100 1.90 26.31 20.16
C GLY A 100 1.97 27.44 19.12
N PRO A 101 0.84 28.04 18.75
CA PRO A 101 0.82 29.09 17.73
C PRO A 101 1.76 30.24 18.10
N SER A 102 2.65 30.59 17.18
CA SER A 102 3.65 31.66 17.34
C SER A 102 3.06 33.06 17.49
N TRP A 103 1.80 33.26 17.08
CA TRP A 103 1.12 34.57 17.11
C TRP A 103 0.71 35.04 18.52
N ARG A 104 0.86 34.21 19.56
CA ARG A 104 0.52 34.58 20.94
C ARG A 104 1.62 35.34 21.70
N ALA A 105 2.79 35.54 21.09
CA ALA A 105 3.94 36.21 21.72
C ALA A 105 3.89 37.76 21.70
N GLY A 106 2.86 38.38 21.13
CA GLY A 106 2.84 39.81 20.79
C GLY A 106 1.84 40.70 21.53
N LYS A 107 1.19 40.27 22.62
CA LYS A 107 0.33 41.19 23.41
C LYS A 107 1.15 41.92 24.47
N GLY A 108 2.01 42.82 24.00
CA GLY A 108 2.57 43.90 24.81
C GLY A 108 1.42 44.79 25.30
N SER A 109 1.39 44.99 26.61
CA SER A 109 0.51 45.91 27.33
C SER A 109 0.68 47.33 26.80
N LEU A 110 -0.27 47.85 26.02
CA LEU A 110 -0.45 49.29 25.84
C LEU A 110 -1.06 49.83 27.14
N ARG A 111 -0.21 50.36 28.01
CA ARG A 111 -0.57 51.30 29.08
C ARG A 111 -0.24 52.71 28.62
#